data_AF-A0A929FBK4-F1
#
_entry.id   AF-A0A929FBK4-F1
#
_cell.length_a   1.000
_cell.length_b   1.000
_cell.length_c   1.000
_cell.angle_alpha   90.00
_cell.angle_beta   90.00
_cell.angle_gamma   90.00
#
_symmetry.space_group_name_H-M   'P 1'
#
loop_
_entity.id
_entity.type
_entity.pdbx_description
1 polymer ?
#
loop_
_entity_poly.entity_id
_entity_poly.type
_entity_poly.pdbx_seq_one_letter_code
_entity_poly.pdbx_strand_id
1 'polypeptide(L)' 'MKLSTKTRYGIRLLLDLARYYDQGPVQIGDIAKRQDISVKYLEQIVRPLKKA' A
#
# COMPACT_ATOMS: atom_id res chain seq x y z
N MET A 1 7.80 -11.00 -17.68
CA MET A 1 6.62 -10.11 -17.57
C MET A 1 7.04 -8.78 -16.95
N LYS A 2 6.74 -7.63 -17.59
CA LYS A 2 7.00 -6.31 -17.01
C LYS A 2 5.77 -5.86 -16.20
N LEU A 3 5.82 -6.00 -14.88
CA LEU A 3 4.83 -5.40 -13.99
C LEU A 3 5.08 -3.91 -13.86
N SER A 4 4.02 -3.11 -13.92
CA SER A 4 4.12 -1.67 -13.67
C SER A 4 4.56 -1.40 -12.23
N THR A 5 5.23 -0.27 -12.01
CA THR A 5 5.60 0.20 -10.66
C THR A 5 4.38 0.29 -9.75
N LYS A 6 3.25 0.76 -10.28
CA LYS A 6 1.97 0.84 -9.56
C LYS A 6 1.47 -0.53 -9.11
N THR A 7 1.54 -1.54 -9.99
CA THR A 7 1.15 -2.92 -9.67
C THR A 7 2.05 -3.50 -8.59
N ARG A 8 3.38 -3.30 -8.69
CA ARG A 8 4.34 -3.78 -7.69
C ARG A 8 4.05 -3.20 -6.30
N TYR A 9 3.85 -1.90 -6.20
CA TYR A 9 3.57 -1.25 -4.92
C TYR A 9 2.15 -1.51 -4.41
N GLY A 10 1.16 -1.71 -5.30
CA GLY A 10 -0.18 -2.14 -4.92
C GLY A 10 -0.19 -3.53 -4.27
N ILE A 11 0.55 -4.50 -4.83
CA ILE A 11 0.68 -5.84 -4.24
C ILE A 11 1.39 -5.77 -2.88
N ARG A 12 2.46 -4.96 -2.77
CA ARG A 12 3.16 -4.74 -1.48
C ARG A 12 2.24 -4.15 -0.42
N LEU A 13 1.43 -3.16 -0.78
CA LEU A 13 0.41 -2.59 0.12
C LEU A 13 -0.56 -3.68 0.61
N LEU A 14 -1.13 -4.48 -0.29
CA LEU A 14 -2.07 -5.54 0.09
C LEU A 14 -1.44 -6.59 1.02
N LEU A 15 -0.18 -6.96 0.77
CA LEU A 15 0.56 -7.88 1.63
C LEU A 15 0.82 -7.28 3.02
N ASP A 16 1.16 -6.00 3.08
CA ASP A 16 1.37 -5.27 4.34
C ASP A 16 0.07 -5.23 5.14
N LEU A 17 -1.05 -4.85 4.52
CA LEU A 17 -2.38 -4.88 5.16
C LEU A 17 -2.74 -6.27 5.69
N ALA A 18 -2.50 -7.33 4.92
CA ALA A 18 -2.76 -8.70 5.36
C ALA A 18 -1.89 -9.11 6.55
N ARG A 19 -0.62 -8.69 6.57
CA ARG A 19 0.33 -9.02 7.65
C ARG A 19 -0.01 -8.30 8.97
N TYR A 20 -0.62 -7.13 8.89
CA TYR A 20 -0.98 -6.31 10.05
C TYR A 20 -2.49 -6.31 10.35
N TYR A 21 -3.26 -7.19 9.70
CA TYR A 21 -4.73 -7.22 9.79
C TYR A 21 -5.26 -7.32 11.24
N ASP A 22 -4.65 -8.16 12.07
CA ASP A 22 -5.08 -8.38 13.46
C ASP A 22 -4.56 -7.34 14.46
N GLN A 23 -3.78 -6.34 14.01
CA GLN A 23 -3.18 -5.32 14.88
C GLN A 23 -4.02 -4.02 14.94
N GLY A 24 -5.21 -4.03 14.35
CA GLY A 24 -6.08 -2.87 14.25
C GLY A 24 -5.79 -2.01 13.00
N PRO A 25 -6.29 -0.76 12.96
CA PRO A 25 -6.20 0.07 11.76
C PRO A 25 -4.74 0.41 11.42
N VAL A 26 -4.31 0.04 10.23
CA VAL A 26 -2.96 0.32 9.73
C VAL A 26 -2.91 1.72 9.11
N GLN A 27 -2.06 2.60 9.66
CA GLN A 27 -1.87 3.95 9.13
C GLN A 27 -1.08 3.92 7.81
N ILE A 28 -1.54 4.66 6.80
CA ILE A 28 -0.85 4.78 5.50
C ILE A 28 0.58 5.30 5.68
N GLY A 29 0.82 6.20 6.64
CA GLY A 29 2.15 6.72 6.94
C GLY A 29 3.13 5.64 7.38
N ASP A 30 2.67 4.63 8.12
CA ASP A 30 3.51 3.54 8.59
C ASP A 30 3.84 2.57 7.45
N ILE A 31 2.89 2.30 6.57
CA ILE A 31 3.13 1.50 5.36
C ILE A 31 4.13 2.21 4.43
N ALA A 32 3.99 3.53 4.27
CA ALA A 32 4.89 4.35 3.46
C ALA A 32 6.33 4.28 3.99
N LYS A 33 6.52 4.36 5.32
CA LYS A 33 7.82 4.18 5.98
C LYS A 33 8.39 2.76 5.79
N ARG A 34 7.58 1.72 6.01
CA ARG A 34 8.02 0.31 5.86
C ARG A 34 8.44 -0.04 4.43
N GLN A 35 7.76 0.54 3.45
CA GLN A 35 7.97 0.25 2.03
C GLN A 35 8.93 1.24 1.35
N ASP A 36 9.49 2.20 2.10
CA ASP A 36 10.36 3.27 1.62
C ASP A 36 9.80 4.01 0.38
N ILE A 37 8.55 4.46 0.50
CA ILE A 37 7.85 5.21 -0.54
C ILE A 37 7.16 6.43 0.04
N SER A 38 7.00 7.48 -0.77
CA SER A 38 6.26 8.65 -0.33
C SER A 38 4.80 8.33 -0.03
N VAL A 39 4.28 8.92 1.05
CA VAL A 39 2.86 8.85 1.43
C VAL A 39 1.96 9.27 0.26
N LYS A 40 2.32 10.34 -0.44
CA LYS A 40 1.59 10.86 -1.61
C LYS A 40 1.45 9.83 -2.72
N TYR A 41 2.52 9.08 -3.01
CA TYR A 41 2.47 8.03 -4.04
C TYR A 41 1.62 6.83 -3.57
N LEU A 42 1.75 6.44 -2.31
CA LEU A 42 0.92 5.38 -1.73
C LEU A 42 -0.57 5.73 -1.73
N GLU A 43 -0.93 6.99 -1.45
CA GLU A 43 -2.31 7.46 -1.57
C GLU A 43 -2.87 7.33 -3.00
N GLN A 44 -2.07 7.61 -4.03
CA GLN A 44 -2.49 7.43 -5.43
C GLN A 44 -2.81 5.96 -5.77
N ILE A 45 -2.16 5.02 -5.07
CA ILE A 45 -2.39 3.58 -5.20
C ILE A 45 -3.66 3.18 -4.42
N VAL A 46 -3.85 3.70 -3.21
CA VAL A 46 -4.97 3.35 -2.32
C VAL A 46 -6.30 3.96 -2.78
N ARG A 47 -6.30 5.18 -3.32
CA ARG A 47 -7.52 5.87 -3.78
C ARG A 47 -8.45 5.02 -4.66
N PRO A 48 -7.97 4.33 -5.72
CA PRO A 48 -8.84 3.46 -6.51
C PRO A 48 -9.33 2.23 -5.73
N LEU A 49 -8.53 1.68 -4.81
CA LEU A 49 -8.92 0.53 -3.99
C LEU A 49 -10.03 0.88 -2.98
N LYS A 50 -10.09 2.13 -2.51
CA LYS A 50 -11.18 2.62 -1.64
C LYS A 50 -12.51 2.83 -2.37
N LYS A 51 -12.50 2.91 -3.69
CA LYS A 51 -13.68 3.15 -4.53
C LYS A 51 -14.26 1.86 -5.11
N ALA A 52 -13.48 0.78 -5.11
CA ALA A 52 -13.89 -0.55 -5.54
C ALA A 52 -14.59 -1.27 -4.39
#